data_AF-A0A1G1G9X6-F1
#
_entry.id   AF-A0A1G1G9X6-F1
#
_cell.length_a   1.000
_cell.length_b   1.000
_cell.length_c   1.000
_cell.angle_alpha   90.00
_cell.angle_beta   90.00
_cell.angle_gamma   90.00
#
_symmetry.space_group_name_H-M   'P 1'
#
loop_
_entity.id
_entity.type
_entity.pdbx_description
1 polymer ?
#
loop_
_entity_poly.entity_id
_entity_poly.type
_entity_poly.pdbx_seq_one_letter_code
_entity_poly.pdbx_strand_id
1 'polypeptide(L)'
;MGKAINPETGDLLLQCQSCHGSMSKVGAEDRIGWMDLPSCQNCHYKSDETGDYVRDTSAFDSSGNFRPSTSIFSTGNNLYKMSSEHGGVQCEACHGSTHAEYPTTEANDNVQSIMLQGYQGTVRECSVCHFISIPVTKNKGPHGLHTIGQIWVFSHARSARQDPKYCTTCHGQDYRGTFLSKTATTRIFRTIWLNKKTFREGQSIGCWDCHKRI
;
A
#
# COMPACT_ATOMS: atom_id res chain seq x y z
N MET A 1 2.00 -16.97 1.60
CA MET A 1 0.85 -16.32 0.91
C MET A 1 0.12 -15.38 1.84
N GLY A 2 -0.52 -14.32 1.31
CA GLY A 2 -1.28 -13.36 2.11
C GLY A 2 -2.48 -14.01 2.81
N LYS A 3 -2.76 -13.60 4.05
CA LYS A 3 -3.78 -14.23 4.90
C LYS A 3 -5.21 -13.73 4.69
N ALA A 4 -5.42 -12.77 3.80
CA ALA A 4 -6.73 -12.15 3.64
C ALA A 4 -7.71 -13.16 3.01
N ILE A 5 -8.91 -13.27 3.57
CA ILE A 5 -9.94 -14.23 3.15
C ILE A 5 -11.17 -13.52 2.57
N ASN A 6 -11.83 -14.16 1.61
CA ASN A 6 -13.16 -13.80 1.19
C ASN A 6 -14.15 -14.14 2.32
N PRO A 7 -14.92 -13.18 2.86
CA PRO A 7 -15.84 -13.44 3.96
C PRO A 7 -17.03 -14.33 3.57
N GLU A 8 -17.36 -14.43 2.29
CA GLU A 8 -18.49 -15.21 1.79
C GLU A 8 -18.09 -16.66 1.51
N THR A 9 -16.91 -16.89 0.91
CA THR A 9 -16.46 -18.23 0.50
C THR A 9 -15.47 -18.87 1.48
N GLY A 10 -14.78 -18.06 2.29
CA GLY A 10 -13.70 -18.52 3.19
C GLY A 10 -12.35 -18.72 2.49
N ASP A 11 -12.27 -18.58 1.16
CA ASP A 11 -11.04 -18.77 0.41
C ASP A 11 -10.05 -17.62 0.62
N LEU A 12 -8.75 -17.89 0.47
CA LEU A 12 -7.75 -16.81 0.42
C LEU A 12 -8.03 -15.91 -0.79
N LEU A 13 -7.97 -14.59 -0.57
CA LEU A 13 -8.18 -13.57 -1.61
C LEU A 13 -7.08 -13.59 -2.68
N LEU A 14 -5.87 -14.01 -2.33
CA LEU A 14 -4.76 -14.19 -3.26
C LEU A 14 -4.40 -15.68 -3.36
N GLN A 15 -4.38 -16.18 -4.58
CA GLN A 15 -4.04 -17.55 -4.92
C GLN A 15 -2.82 -17.58 -5.84
N CYS A 16 -2.25 -18.76 -6.07
CA CYS A 16 -1.12 -18.92 -7.01
C CYS A 16 -1.47 -18.33 -8.39
N GLN A 17 -2.71 -18.56 -8.84
CA GLN A 17 -3.23 -18.12 -10.13
C GLN A 17 -3.42 -16.60 -10.21
N SER A 18 -3.59 -15.91 -9.08
CA SER A 18 -3.64 -14.44 -9.03
C SER A 18 -2.37 -13.80 -9.58
N CYS A 19 -1.23 -14.47 -9.42
CA CYS A 19 0.09 -13.98 -9.85
C CYS A 19 0.63 -14.73 -11.07
N HIS A 20 0.38 -16.04 -11.16
CA HIS A 20 0.97 -16.91 -12.18
C HIS A 20 0.03 -17.25 -13.34
N GLY A 21 -1.27 -17.01 -13.21
CA GLY A 21 -2.27 -17.37 -14.20
C GLY A 21 -2.59 -18.87 -14.17
N SER A 22 -3.21 -19.37 -15.24
CA SER A 22 -3.55 -20.79 -15.38
C SER A 22 -2.30 -21.67 -15.51
N MET A 23 -2.44 -22.97 -15.26
CA MET A 23 -1.34 -23.92 -15.48
C MET A 23 -0.88 -23.97 -16.94
N SER A 24 -1.78 -23.69 -17.90
CA SER A 24 -1.39 -23.55 -19.31
C SER A 24 -0.47 -22.36 -19.57
N LYS A 25 -0.65 -21.23 -18.87
CA LYS A 25 0.31 -20.11 -18.92
C LYS A 25 1.61 -20.44 -18.22
N VAL A 26 1.54 -21.10 -17.07
CA VAL A 26 2.74 -21.49 -16.32
C VAL A 26 3.62 -22.46 -17.12
N GLY A 27 3.01 -23.38 -17.87
CA GLY A 27 3.68 -24.36 -18.71
C GLY A 27 3.86 -23.95 -20.17
N ALA A 28 3.60 -22.70 -20.54
CA ALA A 28 3.79 -22.22 -21.91
C ALA A 28 5.29 -22.27 -22.28
N GLU A 29 5.61 -22.76 -23.48
CA GLU A 29 6.99 -22.96 -23.94
C GLU A 29 7.79 -21.65 -24.05
N ASP A 30 7.10 -20.54 -24.28
CA ASP A 30 7.65 -19.19 -24.41
C ASP A 30 7.79 -18.45 -23.07
N ARG A 31 7.28 -19.01 -21.96
CA ARG A 31 7.37 -18.38 -20.64
C ARG A 31 8.79 -18.48 -20.09
N ILE A 32 9.38 -17.34 -19.75
CA ILE A 32 10.63 -17.22 -19.04
C ILE A 32 10.34 -17.15 -17.53
N GLY A 33 10.49 -18.29 -16.86
CA GLY A 33 10.37 -18.37 -15.40
C GLY A 33 11.24 -17.32 -14.69
N TRP A 34 10.71 -16.76 -13.60
CA TRP A 34 11.32 -15.68 -12.81
C TRP A 34 11.45 -14.31 -13.49
N MET A 35 11.30 -14.22 -14.81
CA MET A 35 11.28 -12.95 -15.54
C MET A 35 9.84 -12.54 -15.87
N ASP A 36 9.01 -13.49 -16.30
CA ASP A 36 7.60 -13.28 -16.60
C ASP A 36 6.76 -13.39 -15.33
N LEU A 37 6.92 -12.39 -14.47
CA LEU A 37 6.19 -12.20 -13.23
C LEU A 37 5.39 -10.90 -13.27
N PRO A 38 4.27 -10.82 -12.54
CA PRO A 38 3.50 -9.59 -12.47
C PRO A 38 4.34 -8.47 -11.86
N SER A 39 4.22 -7.29 -12.44
CA SER A 39 4.68 -6.04 -11.86
C SER A 39 3.59 -5.46 -10.94
N CYS A 40 3.99 -4.56 -10.03
CA CYS A 40 3.08 -4.00 -9.02
C CYS A 40 1.85 -3.33 -9.63
N GLN A 41 2.03 -2.61 -10.75
CA GLN A 41 0.94 -1.94 -11.47
C GLN A 41 -0.10 -2.87 -12.07
N ASN A 42 0.18 -4.17 -12.19
CA ASN A 42 -0.79 -5.13 -12.69
C ASN A 42 -1.91 -5.40 -11.67
N CYS A 43 -1.69 -5.11 -10.39
CA CYS A 43 -2.72 -5.20 -9.35
C CYS A 43 -3.00 -3.84 -8.68
N HIS A 44 -1.97 -3.02 -8.49
CA HIS A 44 -2.03 -1.75 -7.76
C HIS A 44 -1.98 -0.59 -8.73
N TYR A 45 -3.12 0.01 -9.05
CA TYR A 45 -3.16 1.01 -10.11
C TYR A 45 -4.20 2.09 -9.89
N LYS A 46 -4.11 3.16 -10.66
CA LYS A 46 -5.11 4.22 -10.69
C LYS A 46 -6.22 3.82 -11.67
N SER A 47 -7.43 3.65 -11.16
CA SER A 47 -8.61 3.38 -11.99
C SER A 47 -8.91 4.58 -12.89
N ASP A 48 -9.03 4.35 -14.19
CA ASP A 48 -9.41 5.39 -15.15
C ASP A 48 -10.89 5.80 -14.99
N GLU A 49 -11.73 4.88 -14.53
CA GLU A 49 -13.18 5.12 -14.33
C GLU A 49 -13.45 6.04 -13.13
N THR A 50 -12.78 5.79 -12.01
CA THR A 50 -13.02 6.51 -10.75
C THR A 50 -11.98 7.58 -10.45
N GLY A 51 -10.79 7.46 -11.04
CA GLY A 51 -9.62 8.27 -10.69
C GLY A 51 -8.97 7.88 -9.36
N ASP A 52 -9.51 6.89 -8.63
CA ASP A 52 -8.97 6.41 -7.36
C ASP A 52 -7.97 5.27 -7.56
N TYR A 53 -7.07 5.11 -6.59
CA TYR A 53 -6.22 3.93 -6.56
C TYR A 53 -7.02 2.70 -6.13
N VAL A 54 -6.83 1.62 -6.85
CA VAL A 54 -7.40 0.30 -6.59
C VAL A 54 -6.29 -0.74 -6.37
N ARG A 55 -6.67 -1.82 -5.69
CA ARG A 55 -5.83 -3.00 -5.51
C ARG A 55 -6.66 -4.23 -5.84
N ASP A 56 -6.43 -4.77 -7.03
CA ASP A 56 -7.04 -6.01 -7.48
C ASP A 56 -6.37 -7.23 -6.84
N THR A 57 -7.12 -8.32 -6.77
CA THR A 57 -6.66 -9.62 -6.27
C THR A 57 -6.14 -10.53 -7.38
N SER A 58 -5.96 -10.01 -8.59
CA SER A 58 -5.37 -10.71 -9.73
C SER A 58 -4.60 -9.72 -10.60
N ALA A 59 -3.40 -10.11 -11.01
CA ALA A 59 -2.59 -9.35 -11.96
C ALA A 59 -3.13 -9.42 -13.39
N PHE A 60 -4.08 -10.32 -13.65
CA PHE A 60 -4.61 -10.60 -14.97
C PHE A 60 -5.97 -9.94 -15.21
N ASP A 61 -6.18 -9.44 -16.42
CA ASP A 61 -7.48 -9.03 -16.93
C ASP A 61 -8.37 -10.25 -17.26
N SER A 62 -9.60 -9.99 -17.71
CA SER A 62 -10.55 -11.03 -18.10
C SER A 62 -10.09 -11.90 -19.28
N SER A 63 -9.11 -11.42 -20.05
CA SER A 63 -8.51 -12.13 -21.18
C SER A 63 -7.31 -12.97 -20.76
N GLY A 64 -6.92 -12.92 -19.49
CA GLY A 64 -5.76 -13.64 -18.95
C GLY A 64 -4.42 -12.96 -19.23
N ASN A 65 -4.40 -11.69 -19.65
CA ASN A 65 -3.19 -10.90 -19.86
C ASN A 65 -2.89 -10.04 -18.63
N PHE A 66 -1.61 -9.73 -18.39
CA PHE A 66 -1.26 -8.80 -17.31
C PHE A 66 -1.93 -7.45 -17.56
N ARG A 67 -2.56 -6.88 -16.53
CA ARG A 67 -3.25 -5.58 -16.64
C ARG A 67 -2.23 -4.47 -16.91
N PRO A 68 -2.25 -3.80 -18.06
CA PRO A 68 -1.42 -2.61 -18.26
C PRO A 68 -2.08 -1.45 -17.51
N SER A 69 -1.38 -0.82 -16.58
CA SER A 69 -1.96 0.32 -15.87
C SER A 69 -0.93 1.32 -15.34
N THR A 70 -1.41 2.55 -15.15
CA THR A 70 -0.63 3.64 -14.55
C THR A 70 -0.64 3.51 -13.03
N SER A 71 0.54 3.61 -12.42
CA SER A 71 0.68 3.45 -10.98
C SER A 71 1.88 4.17 -10.40
N ILE A 72 1.73 4.73 -9.19
CA ILE A 72 2.83 5.21 -8.34
C ILE A 72 3.70 4.07 -7.80
N PHE A 73 3.26 2.81 -7.95
CA PHE A 73 3.99 1.62 -7.52
C PHE A 73 4.77 0.97 -8.68
N SER A 74 4.82 1.60 -9.86
CA SER A 74 5.47 1.01 -11.02
C SER A 74 6.96 0.78 -10.79
N THR A 75 7.43 -0.44 -11.05
CA THR A 75 8.85 -0.84 -10.99
C THR A 75 9.56 -0.72 -12.35
N GLY A 76 8.87 -0.18 -13.36
CA GLY A 76 9.32 -0.26 -14.75
C GLY A 76 9.43 -1.72 -15.19
N ASN A 77 10.59 -2.09 -15.76
CA ASN A 77 10.87 -3.45 -16.21
C ASN A 77 11.60 -4.31 -15.16
N ASN A 78 11.81 -3.79 -13.95
CA ASN A 78 12.54 -4.49 -12.91
C ASN A 78 11.61 -5.43 -12.13
N LEU A 79 12.14 -6.61 -11.80
CA LEU A 79 11.50 -7.52 -10.87
C LEU A 79 11.46 -6.91 -9.47
N TYR A 80 10.43 -7.25 -8.71
CA TYR A 80 10.26 -6.85 -7.32
C TYR A 80 11.53 -7.02 -6.47
N LYS A 81 12.13 -8.21 -6.52
CA LYS A 81 13.34 -8.55 -5.74
C LYS A 81 14.57 -7.72 -6.11
N MET A 82 14.57 -7.09 -7.28
CA MET A 82 15.65 -6.24 -7.79
C MET A 82 15.29 -4.76 -7.73
N SER A 83 14.09 -4.43 -7.25
CA SER A 83 13.57 -3.08 -7.22
C SER A 83 13.84 -2.42 -5.87
N SER A 84 14.03 -1.11 -5.91
CA SER A 84 14.29 -0.30 -4.72
C SER A 84 13.63 1.05 -4.86
N GLU A 85 13.22 1.62 -3.74
CA GLU A 85 12.72 3.00 -3.65
C GLU A 85 13.28 3.68 -2.39
N HIS A 86 12.87 4.93 -2.12
CA HIS A 86 13.10 5.64 -0.87
C HIS A 86 14.52 5.46 -0.27
N GLY A 87 15.50 6.15 -0.87
CA GLY A 87 16.90 6.04 -0.45
C GLY A 87 17.62 4.78 -0.93
N GLY A 88 17.06 4.07 -1.93
CA GLY A 88 17.65 2.85 -2.48
C GLY A 88 17.39 1.61 -1.63
N VAL A 89 16.43 1.69 -0.71
CA VAL A 89 15.98 0.55 0.08
C VAL A 89 15.21 -0.42 -0.81
N GLN A 90 15.60 -1.69 -0.79
CA GLN A 90 14.94 -2.74 -1.58
C GLN A 90 13.49 -2.90 -1.13
N CYS A 91 12.59 -3.17 -2.09
CA CYS A 91 11.16 -3.28 -1.81
C CYS A 91 10.84 -4.31 -0.72
N GLU A 92 11.58 -5.43 -0.70
CA GLU A 92 11.43 -6.52 0.27
C GLU A 92 11.69 -6.12 1.72
N ALA A 93 12.51 -5.09 1.95
CA ALA A 93 12.77 -4.59 3.31
C ALA A 93 11.51 -4.00 3.96
N CYS A 94 10.58 -3.49 3.15
CA CYS A 94 9.30 -2.96 3.63
C CYS A 94 8.14 -3.94 3.41
N HIS A 95 8.09 -4.60 2.26
CA HIS A 95 6.94 -5.38 1.80
C HIS A 95 7.04 -6.90 2.01
N GLY A 96 8.20 -7.42 2.44
CA GLY A 96 8.43 -8.86 2.63
C GLY A 96 8.96 -9.54 1.36
N SER A 97 9.22 -10.85 1.38
CA SER A 97 9.66 -11.55 0.15
C SER A 97 8.47 -11.81 -0.80
N THR A 98 8.74 -12.10 -2.09
CA THR A 98 7.73 -12.24 -3.15
C THR A 98 6.67 -13.34 -2.93
N HIS A 99 6.88 -14.26 -1.98
CA HIS A 99 5.88 -15.26 -1.57
C HIS A 99 5.32 -15.04 -0.14
N ALA A 100 5.80 -13.98 0.51
CA ALA A 100 5.47 -13.55 1.86
C ALA A 100 4.66 -12.24 1.83
N GLU A 101 3.65 -12.16 0.95
CA GLU A 101 2.76 -10.99 0.87
C GLU A 101 2.10 -10.72 2.22
N TYR A 102 2.43 -9.57 2.81
CA TYR A 102 2.01 -9.26 4.16
C TYR A 102 0.53 -8.87 4.29
N PRO A 103 -0.07 -9.14 5.46
CA PRO A 103 0.37 -10.13 6.44
C PRO A 103 0.17 -11.55 5.90
N THR A 104 1.10 -12.45 6.19
CA THR A 104 1.12 -13.80 5.60
C THR A 104 0.45 -14.82 6.53
N THR A 105 0.06 -15.98 6.00
CA THR A 105 -0.38 -17.14 6.79
C THR A 105 0.76 -17.82 7.54
N GLU A 106 2.00 -17.62 7.10
CA GLU A 106 3.19 -18.21 7.70
C GLU A 106 3.70 -17.34 8.84
N ALA A 107 3.71 -17.86 10.06
CA ALA A 107 4.10 -17.09 11.24
C ALA A 107 5.52 -16.52 11.12
N ASN A 108 6.45 -17.29 10.54
CA ASN A 108 7.86 -16.92 10.41
C ASN A 108 8.09 -15.71 9.49
N ASP A 109 7.29 -15.56 8.43
CA ASP A 109 7.41 -14.40 7.54
C ASP A 109 7.06 -13.11 8.27
N ASN A 110 6.09 -13.17 9.20
CA ASN A 110 5.63 -11.99 9.94
C ASN A 110 6.59 -11.53 11.05
N VAL A 111 7.60 -12.33 11.41
CA VAL A 111 8.51 -12.05 12.55
C VAL A 111 9.22 -10.72 12.36
N GLN A 112 9.78 -10.45 11.18
CA GLN A 112 10.48 -9.19 10.91
C GLN A 112 9.56 -7.97 11.14
N SER A 113 8.37 -8.00 10.55
CA SER A 113 7.40 -6.91 10.65
C SER A 113 6.98 -6.67 12.11
N ILE A 114 6.66 -7.75 12.84
CA ILE A 114 6.28 -7.66 14.25
C ILE A 114 7.42 -7.07 15.08
N MET A 115 8.66 -7.52 14.88
CA MET A 115 9.82 -7.02 15.62
C MET A 115 10.10 -5.54 15.35
N LEU A 116 9.91 -5.07 14.12
CA LEU A 116 10.22 -3.70 13.73
C LEU A 116 9.14 -2.71 14.17
N GLN A 117 7.86 -2.99 13.93
CA GLN A 117 6.77 -2.03 14.13
C GLN A 117 5.71 -2.47 15.16
N GLY A 118 5.86 -3.65 15.76
CA GLY A 118 4.96 -4.17 16.79
C GLY A 118 3.68 -4.85 16.26
N TYR A 119 3.55 -5.02 14.94
CA TYR A 119 2.41 -5.68 14.31
C TYR A 119 2.81 -6.25 12.95
N GLN A 120 2.10 -7.28 12.49
CA GLN A 120 2.29 -7.90 11.17
C GLN A 120 1.78 -6.98 10.04
N GLY A 121 2.47 -6.98 8.90
CA GLY A 121 2.11 -6.13 7.76
C GLY A 121 3.33 -5.58 7.03
N THR A 122 3.10 -4.85 5.94
CA THR A 122 4.13 -4.00 5.35
C THR A 122 4.68 -3.04 6.42
N VAL A 123 6.00 -2.92 6.51
CA VAL A 123 6.69 -1.98 7.39
C VAL A 123 6.37 -0.56 6.93
N ARG A 124 5.70 0.21 7.80
CA ARG A 124 5.24 1.57 7.48
C ARG A 124 5.46 2.59 8.60
N GLU A 125 6.02 2.16 9.73
CA GLU A 125 6.46 3.07 10.79
C GLU A 125 7.85 3.61 10.43
N CYS A 126 7.95 4.86 10.01
CA CYS A 126 9.24 5.42 9.56
C CYS A 126 10.33 5.40 10.65
N SER A 127 9.94 5.39 11.94
CA SER A 127 10.85 5.33 13.09
C SER A 127 11.69 4.06 13.15
N VAL A 128 11.33 3.01 12.42
CA VAL A 128 12.09 1.76 12.36
C VAL A 128 13.45 1.91 11.67
N CYS A 129 13.60 2.97 10.85
CA CYS A 129 14.86 3.31 10.19
C CYS A 129 15.33 4.73 10.53
N HIS A 130 14.39 5.66 10.77
CA HIS A 130 14.68 7.06 11.10
C HIS A 130 14.74 7.29 12.61
N PHE A 131 15.81 6.79 13.25
CA PHE A 131 15.96 6.80 14.71
C PHE A 131 16.20 8.17 15.34
N ILE A 132 16.86 9.09 14.62
CA ILE A 132 17.22 10.41 15.15
C ILE A 132 16.04 11.38 15.02
N SER A 133 15.49 11.48 13.81
CA SER A 133 14.33 12.32 13.51
C SER A 133 13.67 11.86 12.23
N ILE A 134 12.35 12.03 12.15
CA ILE A 134 11.57 11.82 10.94
C ILE A 134 11.27 13.19 10.34
N PRO A 135 11.79 13.51 9.14
CA PRO A 135 11.46 14.76 8.47
C PRO A 135 9.95 14.89 8.25
N VAL A 136 9.39 16.08 8.49
CA VAL A 136 7.99 16.38 8.18
C VAL A 136 7.89 16.79 6.72
N THR A 137 7.41 15.88 5.87
CA THR A 137 7.35 16.08 4.43
C THR A 137 5.97 15.72 3.90
N LYS A 138 5.56 16.39 2.82
CA LYS A 138 4.31 16.09 2.13
C LYS A 138 4.40 14.90 1.18
N ASN A 139 5.60 14.50 0.75
CA ASN A 139 5.77 13.57 -0.37
C ASN A 139 7.16 12.93 -0.51
N LYS A 140 7.98 12.89 0.54
CA LYS A 140 9.35 12.34 0.45
C LYS A 140 9.49 10.93 1.01
N GLY A 141 8.42 10.35 1.54
CA GLY A 141 8.33 8.94 1.83
C GLY A 141 8.17 8.08 0.56
N PRO A 142 8.20 6.75 0.70
CA PRO A 142 7.97 5.82 -0.40
C PRO A 142 6.61 6.06 -1.05
N HIS A 143 6.51 5.91 -2.36
CA HIS A 143 5.28 6.09 -3.14
C HIS A 143 4.65 7.50 -2.99
N GLY A 144 5.47 8.51 -2.69
CA GLY A 144 4.99 9.87 -2.41
C GLY A 144 4.29 10.01 -1.06
N LEU A 145 4.51 9.09 -0.11
CA LEU A 145 3.90 9.14 1.20
C LEU A 145 4.37 10.37 1.99
N HIS A 146 3.42 11.06 2.60
CA HIS A 146 3.71 12.10 3.58
C HIS A 146 4.11 11.47 4.92
N THR A 147 4.72 12.25 5.80
CA THR A 147 5.04 11.79 7.16
C THR A 147 3.79 11.29 7.87
N ILE A 148 3.84 10.11 8.48
CA ILE A 148 2.74 9.56 9.28
C ILE A 148 2.96 9.95 10.75
N GLY A 149 1.88 10.36 11.42
CA GLY A 149 1.89 10.57 12.87
C GLY A 149 1.31 11.92 13.30
N GLN A 150 1.36 12.15 14.61
CA GLN A 150 0.75 13.33 15.23
C GLN A 150 1.27 14.66 14.70
N ILE A 151 2.57 14.72 14.38
CA ILE A 151 3.19 15.94 13.85
C ILE A 151 2.62 16.33 12.48
N TRP A 152 2.26 15.35 11.64
CA TRP A 152 1.61 15.60 10.36
C TRP A 152 0.20 16.16 10.54
N VAL A 153 -0.57 15.60 11.49
CA VAL A 153 -1.92 16.09 11.80
C VAL A 153 -1.91 17.58 12.15
N PHE A 154 -0.88 18.08 12.82
CA PHE A 154 -0.75 19.51 13.15
C PHE A 154 -0.21 20.39 12.02
N SER A 155 0.46 19.83 11.02
CA SER A 155 1.20 20.61 10.00
C SER A 155 0.64 20.49 8.58
N HIS A 156 -0.17 19.46 8.28
CA HIS A 156 -0.66 19.17 6.93
C HIS A 156 -1.51 20.30 6.31
N ALA A 157 -2.09 21.19 7.14
CA ALA A 157 -2.87 22.33 6.68
C ALA A 157 -2.08 23.23 5.69
N ARG A 158 -0.76 23.36 5.86
CA ARG A 158 0.08 24.12 4.90
C ARG A 158 0.08 23.44 3.53
N SER A 159 0.26 22.12 3.50
CA SER A 159 0.26 21.34 2.26
C SER A 159 -1.12 21.33 1.59
N ALA A 160 -2.18 21.16 2.38
CA ALA A 160 -3.56 21.17 1.89
C ALA A 160 -3.97 22.53 1.29
N ARG A 161 -3.49 23.65 1.84
CA ARG A 161 -3.73 24.99 1.28
C ARG A 161 -2.94 25.27 0.00
N GLN A 162 -1.77 24.65 -0.15
CA GLN A 162 -0.95 24.83 -1.35
C GLN A 162 -1.53 24.09 -2.53
N ASP A 163 -1.84 22.80 -2.35
CA ASP A 163 -2.46 21.98 -3.37
C ASP A 163 -3.18 20.79 -2.72
N PRO A 164 -4.50 20.87 -2.51
CA PRO A 164 -5.25 19.77 -1.91
C PRO A 164 -5.35 18.57 -2.86
N LYS A 165 -5.20 18.77 -4.19
CA LYS A 165 -5.29 17.66 -5.16
C LYS A 165 -4.20 16.62 -4.95
N TYR A 166 -3.07 17.02 -4.35
CA TYR A 166 -2.01 16.09 -3.97
C TYR A 166 -2.51 14.95 -3.07
N CYS A 167 -3.48 15.24 -2.20
CA CYS A 167 -4.03 14.28 -1.25
C CYS A 167 -4.91 13.22 -1.93
N THR A 168 -5.50 13.51 -3.10
CA THR A 168 -6.49 12.61 -3.72
C THR A 168 -5.88 11.31 -4.21
N THR A 169 -4.57 11.28 -4.48
CA THR A 169 -3.82 10.06 -4.79
C THR A 169 -4.04 8.97 -3.74
N CYS A 170 -3.97 9.31 -2.45
CA CYS A 170 -4.06 8.34 -1.36
C CYS A 170 -5.39 8.42 -0.60
N HIS A 171 -6.01 9.60 -0.56
CA HIS A 171 -7.23 9.87 0.20
C HIS A 171 -8.49 9.94 -0.68
N GLY A 172 -8.36 9.65 -1.97
CA GLY A 172 -9.46 9.54 -2.92
C GLY A 172 -9.88 10.88 -3.51
N GLN A 173 -10.51 10.87 -4.68
CA GLN A 173 -11.00 12.07 -5.37
C GLN A 173 -12.02 12.85 -4.53
N ASP A 174 -12.72 12.15 -3.65
CA ASP A 174 -13.72 12.72 -2.76
C ASP A 174 -13.20 13.05 -1.35
N TYR A 175 -11.91 12.80 -1.09
CA TYR A 175 -11.22 13.01 0.19
C TYR A 175 -11.76 12.20 1.36
N ARG A 176 -12.54 11.13 1.12
CA ARG A 176 -13.08 10.25 2.19
C ARG A 176 -12.13 9.15 2.62
N GLY A 177 -11.00 9.00 1.93
CA GLY A 177 -10.03 7.95 2.15
C GLY A 177 -10.26 6.75 1.23
N THR A 178 -9.17 6.17 0.72
CA THR A 178 -9.20 4.90 -0.03
C THR A 178 -8.54 3.79 0.79
N PHE A 179 -8.33 2.61 0.19
CA PHE A 179 -7.56 1.55 0.82
C PHE A 179 -6.11 1.99 1.16
N LEU A 180 -5.53 2.94 0.42
CA LEU A 180 -4.17 3.46 0.68
C LEU A 180 -4.10 4.29 1.97
N SER A 181 -5.22 4.88 2.39
CA SER A 181 -5.30 5.69 3.61
C SER A 181 -5.64 4.87 4.87
N LYS A 182 -5.72 3.54 4.77
CA LYS A 182 -6.08 2.67 5.90
C LYS A 182 -4.98 2.64 6.96
N THR A 183 -5.38 2.77 8.20
CA THR A 183 -4.46 2.59 9.33
C THR A 183 -4.08 1.11 9.48
N ALA A 184 -2.82 0.90 9.86
CA ALA A 184 -2.25 -0.43 10.10
C ALA A 184 -2.72 -1.09 11.38
N THR A 185 -3.01 -0.26 12.36
CA THR A 185 -3.43 -0.57 13.72
C THR A 185 -4.06 0.70 14.26
N THR A 186 -4.68 0.60 15.43
CA THR A 186 -5.43 1.73 16.01
C THR A 186 -4.51 2.95 16.19
N ARG A 187 -5.01 4.11 15.77
CA ARG A 187 -4.31 5.40 15.89
C ARG A 187 -5.21 6.38 16.63
N ILE A 188 -4.62 7.13 17.55
CA ILE A 188 -5.30 8.21 18.26
C ILE A 188 -4.55 9.49 17.95
N PHE A 189 -5.24 10.43 17.32
CA PHE A 189 -4.68 11.74 16.98
C PHE A 189 -5.40 12.84 17.75
N ARG A 190 -4.64 13.82 18.20
CA ARG A 190 -5.16 15.11 18.66
C ARG A 190 -5.34 16.02 17.46
N THR A 191 -6.54 16.56 17.31
CA THR A 191 -6.83 17.58 16.31
C THR A 191 -6.43 18.96 16.82
N ILE A 192 -6.32 19.94 15.92
CA ILE A 192 -6.05 21.35 16.30
C ILE A 192 -7.14 21.93 17.22
N TRP A 193 -8.33 21.33 17.22
CA TRP A 193 -9.46 21.67 18.09
C TRP A 193 -9.40 20.92 19.44
N LEU A 194 -8.25 20.34 19.80
CA LEU A 194 -7.97 19.55 21.00
C LEU A 194 -8.84 18.30 21.22
N ASN A 195 -9.78 18.02 20.32
CA ASN A 195 -10.52 16.77 20.30
C ASN A 195 -9.61 15.62 19.87
N LYS A 196 -9.71 14.49 20.58
CA LYS A 196 -9.09 13.23 20.16
C LYS A 196 -9.97 12.58 19.10
N LYS A 197 -9.36 12.17 17.99
CA LYS A 197 -9.97 11.32 16.97
C LYS A 197 -9.29 9.96 17.02
N THR A 198 -10.09 8.91 17.13
CA THR A 198 -9.64 7.53 17.11
C THR A 198 -9.96 6.93 15.75
N PHE A 199 -8.96 6.30 15.13
CA PHE A 199 -9.08 5.50 13.92
C PHE A 199 -8.75 4.06 14.29
N ARG A 200 -9.70 3.15 14.09
CA ARG A 200 -9.47 1.72 14.34
C ARG A 200 -8.57 1.13 13.26
N GLU A 201 -7.95 -0.01 13.53
CA GLU A 201 -7.23 -0.77 12.52
C GLU A 201 -8.07 -0.98 11.25
N GLY A 202 -7.46 -0.78 10.07
CA GLY A 202 -8.12 -0.95 8.78
C GLY A 202 -9.09 0.18 8.40
N GLN A 203 -9.33 1.15 9.28
CA GLN A 203 -10.14 2.32 8.96
C GLN A 203 -9.35 3.27 8.05
N SER A 204 -9.96 3.65 6.92
CA SER A 204 -9.45 4.70 6.04
C SER A 204 -9.55 6.06 6.71
N ILE A 205 -8.52 6.89 6.55
CA ILE A 205 -8.51 8.28 7.02
C ILE A 205 -8.89 9.19 5.86
N GLY A 206 -9.93 10.01 6.01
CA GLY A 206 -10.30 11.07 5.07
C GLY A 206 -10.21 12.47 5.69
N CYS A 207 -10.25 13.51 4.87
CA CYS A 207 -10.34 14.89 5.35
C CYS A 207 -11.61 15.12 6.18
N TRP A 208 -12.71 14.49 5.77
CA TRP A 208 -14.03 14.64 6.39
C TRP A 208 -14.13 14.07 7.80
N ASP A 209 -13.16 13.23 8.20
CA ASP A 209 -13.12 12.68 9.56
C ASP A 209 -12.87 13.74 10.63
N CYS A 210 -12.21 14.83 10.26
CA CYS A 210 -11.80 15.90 11.16
C CYS A 210 -12.29 17.28 10.70
N HIS A 211 -12.53 17.46 9.40
CA HIS A 211 -12.96 18.72 8.80
C HIS A 211 -14.38 18.60 8.27
N LYS A 212 -15.32 19.37 8.82
CA LYS A 212 -16.63 19.57 8.16
C LYS A 212 -16.44 20.44 6.92
N ARG A 213 -17.39 20.38 5.96
CA ARG A 213 -17.40 21.27 4.78
C ARG A 213 -17.18 22.71 5.24
N ILE A 214 -16.10 23.30 4.75
CA ILE A 214 -15.99 24.75 4.61
C ILE A 214 -16.94 25.14 3.49
#